data_AF-A0A1M2UYE1-F1
#
_entry.id   AF-A0A1M2UYE1-F1
#
_cell.length_a   1.000
_cell.length_b   1.000
_cell.length_c   1.000
_cell.angle_alpha   90.00
_cell.angle_beta   90.00
_cell.angle_gamma   90.00
#
_symmetry.space_group_name_H-M   'P 1'
#
loop_
_entity.id
_entity.type
_entity.pdbx_description
1 polymer ?
#
loop_
_entity_poly.entity_id
_entity_poly.type
_entity_poly.pdbx_seq_one_letter_code
_entity_poly.pdbx_strand_id
1 'polypeptide(L)'
;PPLKYGSRFGRSFEPSLFYGAMSIPTALAETAFYRFVFTSHVSAPFKRPLTTLHTVFTARFRSSHGVRLQAPEWQDLQETLTNPVSYRESQALGSDLRQCGAEAFQFLSARALQAGLYQLPWQTGRGMDGLNVALFSPRALRDTAPRSYHKLIVATSDQQVSMSLTLADGSKQVHNFGREAFLVEGAIPQPAL
;
A
#
# COMPACT_ATOMS: atom_id res chain seq x y z
N PRO A 1 7.48 6.70 -18.49
CA PRO A 1 8.80 7.09 -17.94
C PRO A 1 9.13 6.26 -16.70
N PRO A 2 10.38 5.77 -16.50
CA PRO A 2 10.76 5.17 -15.22
C PRO A 2 10.58 6.20 -14.11
N LEU A 3 10.14 5.74 -12.93
CA LEU A 3 10.07 6.60 -11.75
C LEU A 3 11.49 7.14 -11.47
N LYS A 4 11.64 8.45 -11.23
CA LYS A 4 12.94 9.03 -10.82
C LYS A 4 13.49 8.35 -9.55
N TYR A 5 12.61 7.73 -8.78
CA TYR A 5 12.84 7.06 -7.51
C TYR A 5 12.26 5.65 -7.56
N GLY A 6 12.80 4.71 -6.77
CA GLY A 6 12.27 3.35 -6.71
C GLY A 6 10.85 3.27 -6.11
N SER A 7 10.31 2.06 -5.99
CA SER A 7 9.20 1.76 -5.07
C SER A 7 9.74 1.22 -3.74
N ARG A 8 8.86 0.79 -2.81
CA ARG A 8 9.30 0.18 -1.55
C ARG A 8 10.16 -1.08 -1.76
N PHE A 9 9.87 -1.89 -2.78
CA PHE A 9 10.58 -3.15 -3.06
C PHE A 9 11.18 -3.19 -4.48
N GLY A 10 11.42 -2.04 -5.10
CA GLY A 10 12.02 -1.95 -6.42
C GLY A 10 12.89 -0.73 -6.54
N ARG A 11 14.08 -0.88 -7.10
CA ARG A 11 14.98 0.25 -7.39
C ARG A 11 14.59 0.94 -8.68
N SER A 12 15.10 2.16 -8.90
CA SER A 12 14.74 2.98 -10.07
C SER A 12 15.10 2.37 -11.43
N PHE A 13 16.11 1.50 -11.47
CA PHE A 13 16.56 0.81 -12.69
C PHE A 13 15.93 -0.59 -12.89
N GLU A 14 15.11 -1.04 -11.94
CA GLU A 14 14.50 -2.37 -11.99
C GLU A 14 13.11 -2.36 -12.63
N PRO A 15 12.65 -3.50 -13.20
CA PRO A 15 11.28 -3.62 -13.67
C PRO A 15 10.26 -3.35 -12.55
N SER A 16 9.22 -2.57 -12.88
CA SER A 16 8.17 -2.21 -11.93
C SER A 16 7.39 -3.43 -11.42
N LEU A 17 6.93 -3.36 -10.18
CA LEU A 17 6.07 -4.36 -9.57
C LEU A 17 4.61 -3.92 -9.64
N PHE A 18 3.69 -4.89 -9.73
CA PHE A 18 2.27 -4.64 -9.47
C PHE A 18 2.02 -4.73 -7.97
N TYR A 19 1.48 -3.67 -7.35
CA TYR A 19 1.13 -3.63 -5.93
C TYR A 19 -0.38 -3.75 -5.71
N GLY A 20 -0.77 -4.48 -4.68
CA GLY A 20 -2.13 -4.54 -4.18
C GLY A 20 -2.16 -4.77 -2.68
N ALA A 21 -3.36 -4.90 -2.12
CA ALA A 21 -3.56 -5.23 -0.71
C ALA A 21 -4.46 -6.45 -0.55
N MET A 22 -4.29 -7.16 0.57
CA MET A 22 -5.10 -8.32 0.93
C MET A 22 -6.40 -7.94 1.64
N SER A 23 -6.58 -6.66 1.97
CA SER A 23 -7.83 -6.10 2.49
C SER A 23 -8.10 -4.70 1.94
N ILE A 24 -9.38 -4.34 1.85
CA ILE A 24 -9.81 -3.00 1.42
C ILE A 24 -9.26 -1.92 2.37
N PRO A 25 -9.40 -2.01 3.71
CA PRO A 25 -8.86 -1.00 4.62
C PRO A 25 -7.36 -0.71 4.40
N THR A 26 -6.57 -1.76 4.15
CA THR A 26 -5.14 -1.63 3.85
C THR A 26 -4.89 -0.87 2.53
N ALA A 27 -5.61 -1.20 1.45
CA ALA A 27 -5.53 -0.46 0.19
C ALA A 27 -5.93 1.01 0.34
N LEU A 28 -6.94 1.29 1.17
CA LEU A 28 -7.39 2.66 1.44
C LEU A 28 -6.35 3.44 2.27
N ALA A 29 -5.67 2.80 3.23
CA ALA A 29 -4.60 3.43 4.00
C ALA A 29 -3.39 3.82 3.09
N GLU A 30 -2.98 2.92 2.20
CA GLU A 30 -1.96 3.24 1.17
C GLU A 30 -2.42 4.40 0.27
N THR A 31 -3.67 4.36 -0.18
CA THR A 31 -4.25 5.43 -1.00
C THR A 31 -4.21 6.76 -0.24
N ALA A 32 -4.62 6.78 1.03
CA ALA A 32 -4.64 7.98 1.86
C ALA A 32 -3.24 8.60 2.00
N PHE A 33 -2.23 7.77 2.27
CA PHE A 33 -0.84 8.22 2.32
C PHE A 33 -0.42 8.91 1.02
N TYR A 34 -0.66 8.30 -0.15
CA TYR A 34 -0.30 8.92 -1.42
C TYR A 34 -1.14 10.16 -1.75
N ARG A 35 -2.36 10.29 -1.22
CA ARG A 35 -3.11 11.56 -1.29
C ARG A 35 -2.41 12.67 -0.50
N PHE A 36 -1.90 12.37 0.69
CA PHE A 36 -1.13 13.34 1.49
C PHE A 36 0.22 13.68 0.86
N VAL A 37 0.93 12.71 0.27
CA VAL A 37 2.15 12.97 -0.52
C VAL A 37 1.84 13.87 -1.72
N PHE A 38 0.71 13.66 -2.39
CA PHE A 38 0.32 14.53 -3.50
C PHE A 38 0.06 15.96 -3.01
N THR A 39 -0.71 16.14 -1.93
CA THR A 39 -1.03 17.47 -1.41
C THR A 39 0.10 18.13 -0.65
N SER A 40 1.17 17.42 -0.26
CA SER A 40 2.37 18.05 0.32
C SER A 40 3.24 18.75 -0.72
N HIS A 41 3.08 18.43 -2.00
CA HIS A 41 3.83 19.03 -3.11
C HIS A 41 3.13 20.21 -3.78
N VAL A 42 1.92 20.57 -3.37
CA VAL A 42 1.22 21.75 -3.91
C VAL A 42 1.76 23.01 -3.24
N SER A 43 2.00 24.06 -4.03
CA SER A 43 2.56 25.33 -3.53
C SER A 43 1.57 26.14 -2.68
N ALA A 44 0.27 25.93 -2.87
CA ALA A 44 -0.79 26.55 -2.09
C ALA A 44 -1.91 25.53 -1.81
N PRO A 45 -2.47 25.50 -0.59
CA PRO A 45 -3.57 24.60 -0.25
C PRO A 45 -4.80 24.82 -1.15
N PHE A 46 -5.53 23.74 -1.44
CA PHE A 46 -6.81 23.84 -2.13
C PHE A 46 -7.86 24.55 -1.25
N LYS A 47 -8.63 25.47 -1.83
CA LYS A 47 -9.70 26.20 -1.11
C LYS A 47 -10.85 25.30 -0.63
N ARG A 48 -10.99 24.11 -1.22
CA ARG A 48 -11.96 23.07 -0.88
C ARG A 48 -11.26 21.72 -0.94
N PRO A 49 -11.76 20.69 -0.24
CA PRO A 49 -11.20 19.35 -0.35
C PRO A 49 -11.10 18.90 -1.80
N LEU A 50 -9.94 18.34 -2.18
CA LEU A 50 -9.71 17.80 -3.51
C LEU A 50 -10.45 16.47 -3.65
N THR A 51 -11.50 16.45 -4.47
CA THR A 51 -12.27 15.23 -4.76
C THR A 51 -11.72 14.52 -5.99
N THR A 52 -11.51 13.21 -5.89
CA THR A 52 -11.10 12.33 -6.99
C THR A 52 -11.95 11.06 -7.00
N LEU A 53 -12.15 10.48 -8.18
CA LEU A 53 -12.89 9.24 -8.36
C LEU A 53 -11.92 8.09 -8.64
N HIS A 54 -12.10 6.98 -7.94
CA HIS A 54 -11.27 5.79 -8.01
C HIS A 54 -12.13 4.55 -8.12
N THR A 55 -11.48 3.45 -8.50
CA THR A 55 -12.10 2.13 -8.54
C THR A 55 -11.30 1.19 -7.65
N VAL A 56 -11.97 0.59 -6.67
CA VAL A 56 -11.42 -0.55 -5.93
C VAL A 56 -11.86 -1.81 -6.64
N PHE A 57 -10.92 -2.64 -7.05
CA PHE A 57 -11.21 -3.91 -7.69
C PHE A 57 -10.44 -5.05 -7.03
N THR A 58 -10.96 -6.26 -7.16
CA THR A 58 -10.31 -7.46 -6.60
C THR A 58 -9.87 -8.40 -7.71
N ALA A 59 -8.72 -9.04 -7.53
CA ALA A 59 -8.23 -10.09 -8.41
C ALA A 59 -7.52 -11.16 -7.56
N ARG A 60 -7.60 -12.41 -7.98
CA ARG A 60 -6.80 -13.48 -7.39
C ARG A 60 -5.41 -13.49 -8.01
N PHE A 61 -4.42 -13.76 -7.18
CA PHE A 61 -3.10 -14.16 -7.62
C PHE A 61 -2.80 -15.57 -7.10
N ARG A 62 -1.89 -16.27 -7.78
CA ARG A 62 -1.33 -17.56 -7.38
C ARG A 62 0.13 -17.59 -7.81
N SER A 63 0.99 -18.09 -6.93
CA SER A 63 2.38 -18.37 -7.25
C SER A 63 2.81 -19.66 -6.59
N SER A 64 3.64 -20.45 -7.27
CA SER A 64 4.38 -21.57 -6.67
C SER A 64 5.72 -21.13 -6.09
N HIS A 65 6.22 -19.95 -6.48
CA HIS A 65 7.45 -19.31 -6.01
C HIS A 65 7.11 -17.99 -5.31
N GLY A 66 6.28 -18.08 -4.26
CA GLY A 66 5.79 -16.95 -3.50
C GLY A 66 6.44 -16.85 -2.12
N VAL A 67 6.68 -15.63 -1.64
CA VAL A 67 7.24 -15.39 -0.30
C VAL A 67 6.23 -14.66 0.60
N ARG A 68 6.19 -15.04 1.89
CA ARG A 68 5.31 -14.43 2.90
C ARG A 68 6.15 -13.71 3.95
N LEU A 69 6.41 -12.43 3.76
CA LEU A 69 7.28 -11.65 4.67
C LEU A 69 6.61 -11.32 6.01
N GLN A 70 5.33 -11.67 6.19
CA GLN A 70 4.63 -11.59 7.47
C GLN A 70 4.79 -12.84 8.34
N ALA A 71 5.39 -13.91 7.80
CA ALA A 71 5.52 -15.17 8.52
C ALA A 71 6.49 -15.02 9.72
N PRO A 72 6.38 -15.86 10.77
CA PRO A 72 7.16 -15.71 12.00
C PRO A 72 8.68 -15.69 11.79
N GLU A 73 9.17 -16.34 10.73
CA GLU A 73 10.59 -16.38 10.37
C GLU A 73 11.15 -15.00 9.98
N TRP A 74 10.26 -14.04 9.66
CA TRP A 74 10.59 -12.66 9.31
C TRP A 74 10.30 -11.66 10.43
N GLN A 75 9.90 -12.14 11.62
CA GLN A 75 9.46 -11.27 12.72
C GLN A 75 10.50 -10.19 13.07
N ASP A 76 11.78 -10.57 13.14
CA ASP A 76 12.89 -9.67 13.48
C ASP A 76 13.10 -8.55 12.45
N LEU A 77 12.58 -8.72 11.23
CA LEU A 77 12.67 -7.75 10.15
C LEU A 77 11.39 -6.92 9.98
N GLN A 78 10.31 -7.19 10.74
CA GLN A 78 9.03 -6.50 10.52
C GLN A 78 9.14 -4.99 10.73
N GLU A 79 9.78 -4.53 11.81
CA GLU A 79 10.00 -3.09 12.05
C GLU A 79 10.83 -2.45 10.93
N THR A 80 11.93 -3.11 10.55
CA THR A 80 12.83 -2.64 9.49
C THR A 80 12.11 -2.53 8.14
N LEU A 81 11.36 -3.56 7.74
CA LEU A 81 10.66 -3.62 6.45
C LEU A 81 9.41 -2.72 6.42
N THR A 82 8.88 -2.34 7.57
CA THR A 82 7.76 -1.38 7.71
C THR A 82 8.22 0.04 8.04
N ASN A 83 9.52 0.34 8.00
CA ASN A 83 10.02 1.70 8.23
C ASN A 83 9.31 2.69 7.29
N PRO A 84 8.66 3.75 7.81
CA PRO A 84 7.85 4.67 7.01
C PRO A 84 8.66 5.65 6.17
N VAL A 85 9.97 5.77 6.42
CA VAL A 85 10.89 6.70 5.74
C VAL A 85 11.89 5.94 4.87
N SER A 86 12.70 5.06 5.48
CA SER A 86 13.80 4.39 4.79
C SER A 86 13.32 3.15 4.04
N TYR A 87 13.60 3.10 2.74
CA TYR A 87 13.29 1.95 1.87
C TYR A 87 14.53 1.11 1.55
N ARG A 88 15.68 1.37 2.19
CA ARG A 88 16.95 0.72 1.87
C ARG A 88 16.87 -0.80 1.95
N GLU A 89 16.43 -1.31 3.09
CA GLU A 89 16.39 -2.76 3.36
C GLU A 89 15.28 -3.45 2.54
N SER A 90 14.13 -2.80 2.36
CA SER A 90 13.04 -3.34 1.54
C SER A 90 13.38 -3.35 0.04
N GLN A 91 14.12 -2.36 -0.46
CA GLN A 91 14.62 -2.37 -1.84
C GLN A 91 15.74 -3.40 -2.06
N ALA A 92 16.63 -3.60 -1.08
CA ALA A 92 17.61 -4.68 -1.12
C ALA A 92 16.91 -6.04 -1.17
N LEU A 93 15.99 -6.29 -0.24
CA LEU A 93 15.18 -7.51 -0.22
C LEU A 93 14.38 -7.72 -1.51
N GLY A 94 13.82 -6.66 -2.09
CA GLY A 94 13.13 -6.73 -3.38
C GLY A 94 14.05 -7.18 -4.53
N SER A 95 15.32 -6.77 -4.51
CA SER A 95 16.35 -7.21 -5.47
C SER A 95 16.66 -8.70 -5.27
N ASP A 96 16.84 -9.12 -4.02
CA ASP A 96 17.16 -10.51 -3.66
C ASP A 96 16.01 -11.46 -4.01
N LEU A 97 14.76 -11.07 -3.70
CA LEU A 97 13.57 -11.84 -4.08
C LEU A 97 13.48 -12.04 -5.59
N ARG A 98 13.79 -11.00 -6.38
CA ARG A 98 13.83 -11.10 -7.84
C ARG A 98 14.93 -12.04 -8.31
N GLN A 99 16.13 -11.95 -7.74
CA GLN A 99 17.25 -12.81 -8.10
C GLN A 99 16.99 -14.29 -7.76
N CYS A 100 16.27 -14.55 -6.66
CA CYS A 100 15.82 -15.88 -6.26
C CYS A 100 14.64 -16.41 -7.10
N GLY A 101 14.15 -15.64 -8.07
CA GLY A 101 13.07 -16.06 -8.96
C GLY A 101 11.67 -16.02 -8.34
N ALA A 102 11.46 -15.22 -7.28
CA ALA A 102 10.13 -15.03 -6.72
C ALA A 102 9.18 -14.38 -7.76
N GLU A 103 7.96 -14.88 -7.87
CA GLU A 103 6.96 -14.33 -8.80
C GLU A 103 6.04 -13.32 -8.09
N ALA A 104 5.83 -13.53 -6.78
CA ALA A 104 4.96 -12.73 -5.93
C ALA A 104 5.43 -12.79 -4.48
N PHE A 105 5.09 -11.77 -3.68
CA PHE A 105 5.29 -11.81 -2.25
C PHE A 105 4.25 -10.99 -1.50
N GLN A 106 3.97 -11.39 -0.27
CA GLN A 106 3.17 -10.64 0.69
C GLN A 106 4.08 -9.92 1.67
N PHE A 107 3.68 -8.73 2.09
CA PHE A 107 4.46 -7.89 3.00
C PHE A 107 3.56 -7.02 3.87
N LEU A 108 4.09 -6.57 5.00
CA LEU A 108 3.38 -5.68 5.92
C LEU A 108 3.42 -4.24 5.42
N SER A 109 2.25 -3.58 5.37
CA SER A 109 2.09 -2.19 4.96
C SER A 109 2.52 -1.26 6.08
N ALA A 110 3.51 -0.41 5.82
CA ALA A 110 3.89 0.68 6.72
C ALA A 110 2.72 1.67 6.95
N ARG A 111 1.85 1.85 5.95
CA ARG A 111 0.76 2.84 5.99
C ARG A 111 -0.43 2.34 6.78
N ALA A 112 -0.73 1.05 6.69
CA ALA A 112 -1.71 0.43 7.56
C ALA A 112 -1.24 0.36 9.03
N LEU A 113 0.08 0.23 9.28
CA LEU A 113 0.66 0.31 10.64
C LEU A 113 0.47 1.72 11.21
N GLN A 114 0.86 2.73 10.45
CA GLN A 114 0.66 4.14 10.79
C GLN A 114 -0.82 4.47 11.06
N ALA A 115 -1.73 3.93 10.25
CA ALA A 115 -3.17 4.10 10.42
C ALA A 115 -3.78 3.25 11.57
N GLY A 116 -2.98 2.46 12.30
CA GLY A 116 -3.45 1.64 13.42
C GLY A 116 -4.32 0.45 13.03
N LEU A 117 -4.29 0.01 11.77
CA LEU A 117 -5.06 -1.15 11.29
C LEU A 117 -4.51 -2.48 11.81
N TYR A 118 -3.24 -2.49 12.20
CA TYR A 118 -2.58 -3.61 12.88
C TYR A 118 -1.44 -3.11 13.76
N GLN A 119 -0.83 -4.01 14.53
CA GLN A 119 0.32 -3.73 15.39
C GLN A 119 1.43 -4.75 15.14
N LEU A 120 2.66 -4.39 15.51
CA LEU A 120 3.80 -5.31 15.52
C LEU A 120 3.96 -5.97 16.91
N PRO A 121 4.37 -7.24 16.99
CA PRO A 121 4.52 -8.16 15.85
C PRO A 121 3.16 -8.49 15.21
N TRP A 122 3.14 -8.65 13.89
CA TRP A 122 1.90 -8.98 13.18
C TRP A 122 1.40 -10.37 13.59
N GLN A 123 0.10 -10.49 13.91
CA GLN A 123 -0.49 -11.71 14.45
C GLN A 123 -1.42 -12.39 13.45
N THR A 124 -1.17 -13.68 13.22
CA THR A 124 -2.04 -14.57 12.43
C THR A 124 -3.34 -14.83 13.19
N GLY A 125 -4.37 -14.02 12.95
CA GLY A 125 -5.67 -14.17 13.62
C GLY A 125 -6.59 -12.96 13.53
N ARG A 126 -6.04 -11.77 13.27
CA ARG A 126 -6.82 -10.53 13.08
C ARG A 126 -7.29 -10.30 11.63
N GLY A 127 -7.35 -11.37 10.83
CA GLY A 127 -7.67 -11.29 9.40
C GLY A 127 -6.45 -10.91 8.54
N MET A 128 -6.70 -10.22 7.44
CA MET A 128 -5.69 -9.86 6.42
C MET A 128 -5.31 -8.38 6.43
N ASP A 129 -5.78 -7.63 7.43
CA ASP A 129 -5.45 -6.21 7.58
C ASP A 129 -3.94 -6.03 7.83
N GLY A 130 -3.39 -4.99 7.22
CA GLY A 130 -1.95 -4.73 7.21
C GLY A 130 -1.18 -5.46 6.11
N LEU A 131 -1.76 -6.44 5.42
CA LEU A 131 -1.06 -7.18 4.38
C LEU A 131 -1.21 -6.56 3.00
N ASN A 132 -0.08 -6.20 2.40
CA ASN A 132 0.06 -5.93 0.99
C ASN A 132 0.56 -7.15 0.22
N VAL A 133 0.42 -7.09 -1.10
CA VAL A 133 0.99 -8.04 -2.05
C VAL A 133 1.71 -7.28 -3.15
N ALA A 134 2.81 -7.84 -3.64
CA ALA A 134 3.50 -7.37 -4.83
C ALA A 134 3.76 -8.54 -5.79
N LEU A 135 3.59 -8.29 -7.09
CA LEU A 135 3.84 -9.25 -8.15
C LEU A 135 4.99 -8.74 -9.03
N PHE A 136 6.01 -9.57 -9.24
CA PHE A 136 7.11 -9.29 -10.18
C PHE A 136 6.69 -9.56 -11.64
N SER A 137 5.68 -10.40 -11.84
CA SER A 137 5.16 -10.76 -13.16
C SER A 137 3.64 -10.81 -13.15
N PRO A 138 2.97 -10.28 -14.19
CA PRO A 138 1.52 -10.41 -14.33
C PRO A 138 1.06 -11.87 -14.46
N ARG A 139 1.97 -12.82 -14.76
CA ARG A 139 1.66 -14.26 -14.80
C ARG A 139 1.17 -14.81 -13.46
N ALA A 140 1.50 -14.14 -12.35
CA ALA A 140 0.99 -14.51 -11.04
C ALA A 140 -0.50 -14.15 -10.87
N LEU A 141 -1.06 -13.25 -11.69
CA LEU A 141 -2.50 -13.01 -11.70
C LEU A 141 -3.23 -14.22 -12.28
N ARG A 142 -4.19 -14.74 -11.52
CA ARG A 142 -5.01 -15.88 -11.94
C ARG A 142 -6.20 -15.43 -12.78
N ASP A 143 -6.72 -14.24 -12.49
CA ASP A 143 -7.92 -13.74 -13.13
C ASP A 143 -7.52 -12.83 -14.31
N THR A 144 -8.19 -13.01 -15.46
CA THR A 144 -8.01 -12.16 -16.66
C THR A 144 -8.88 -10.91 -16.63
N ALA A 145 -9.82 -10.83 -15.67
CA ALA A 145 -10.63 -9.66 -15.37
C ALA A 145 -10.89 -9.59 -13.85
N PRO A 146 -11.01 -8.39 -13.28
CA PRO A 146 -11.36 -8.24 -11.88
C PRO A 146 -12.67 -8.92 -11.48
N ARG A 147 -12.71 -9.46 -10.26
CA ARG A 147 -13.83 -10.21 -9.69
C ARG A 147 -14.91 -9.34 -9.07
N SER A 148 -14.53 -8.17 -8.59
CA SER A 148 -15.46 -7.15 -8.12
C SER A 148 -14.92 -5.77 -8.45
N TYR A 149 -15.83 -4.80 -8.52
CA TYR A 149 -15.53 -3.39 -8.71
C TYR A 149 -16.41 -2.58 -7.77
N HIS A 150 -15.80 -1.63 -7.09
CA HIS A 150 -16.46 -0.72 -6.17
C HIS A 150 -16.05 0.70 -6.53
N LYS A 151 -17.04 1.59 -6.63
CA LYS A 151 -16.78 3.03 -6.81
C LYS A 151 -16.24 3.58 -5.50
N LEU A 152 -15.18 4.37 -5.60
CA LEU A 152 -14.55 5.04 -4.48
C LEU A 152 -14.47 6.53 -4.75
N ILE A 153 -15.11 7.33 -3.90
CA ILE A 153 -14.97 8.79 -3.91
C ILE A 153 -13.97 9.15 -2.82
N VAL A 154 -12.90 9.85 -3.19
CA VAL A 154 -11.84 10.26 -2.26
C VAL A 154 -11.84 11.78 -2.17
N ALA A 155 -12.07 12.33 -0.98
CA ALA A 155 -11.96 13.75 -0.67
C ALA A 155 -10.75 13.99 0.24
N THR A 156 -9.79 14.78 -0.23
CA THR A 156 -8.55 15.10 0.49
C THR A 156 -8.57 16.55 0.96
N SER A 157 -8.54 16.78 2.27
CA SER A 157 -8.24 18.09 2.86
C SER A 157 -6.78 18.16 3.34
N ASP A 158 -6.43 19.26 3.99
CA ASP A 158 -5.17 19.44 4.70
C ASP A 158 -5.01 18.48 5.90
N GLN A 159 -6.09 18.21 6.62
CA GLN A 159 -6.07 17.39 7.85
C GLN A 159 -6.42 15.92 7.64
N GLN A 160 -7.18 15.58 6.59
CA GLN A 160 -7.69 14.21 6.45
C GLN A 160 -7.93 13.80 5.00
N VAL A 161 -8.03 12.49 4.79
CA VAL A 161 -8.58 11.88 3.59
C VAL A 161 -9.84 11.11 3.99
N SER A 162 -10.97 11.49 3.41
CA SER A 162 -12.25 10.79 3.56
C SER A 162 -12.57 10.02 2.29
N MET A 163 -12.96 8.76 2.45
CA MET A 163 -13.17 7.82 1.36
C MET A 163 -14.55 7.18 1.48
N SER A 164 -15.42 7.42 0.51
CA SER A 164 -16.74 6.79 0.42
C SER A 164 -16.70 5.66 -0.60
N LEU A 165 -16.74 4.43 -0.11
CA LEU A 165 -16.76 3.20 -0.90
C LEU A 165 -18.20 2.75 -1.09
N THR A 166 -18.61 2.50 -2.33
CA THR A 166 -19.91 1.90 -2.65
C THR A 166 -19.79 0.38 -2.74
N LEU A 167 -20.47 -0.33 -1.84
CA LEU A 167 -20.50 -1.78 -1.78
C LEU A 167 -21.44 -2.38 -2.84
N ALA A 168 -21.38 -3.71 -3.00
CA ALA A 168 -22.14 -4.41 -4.04
C ALA A 168 -23.68 -4.30 -3.86
N ASP A 169 -24.15 -4.14 -2.63
CA ASP A 169 -25.55 -3.92 -2.29
C ASP A 169 -26.00 -2.45 -2.44
N GLY A 170 -25.11 -1.58 -2.92
CA GLY A 170 -25.36 -0.14 -3.07
C GLY A 170 -25.18 0.67 -1.79
N SER A 171 -24.94 0.03 -0.65
CA SER A 171 -24.63 0.73 0.60
C SER A 171 -23.27 1.44 0.51
N LYS A 172 -23.08 2.46 1.36
CA LYS A 172 -21.85 3.25 1.41
C LYS A 172 -21.13 3.00 2.72
N GLN A 173 -19.85 2.66 2.62
CA GLN A 173 -18.93 2.64 3.76
C GLN A 173 -17.98 3.83 3.68
N VAL A 174 -17.82 4.55 4.79
CA VAL A 174 -16.91 5.70 4.87
C VAL A 174 -15.69 5.33 5.70
N HIS A 175 -14.51 5.61 5.15
CA HIS A 175 -13.22 5.46 5.83
C HIS A 175 -12.55 6.83 5.90
N ASN A 176 -12.07 7.19 7.09
CA ASN A 176 -11.36 8.45 7.32
C ASN A 176 -9.97 8.17 7.83
N PHE A 177 -8.98 8.84 7.25
CA PHE A 177 -7.58 8.74 7.63
C PHE A 177 -7.07 10.15 7.95
N GLY A 178 -6.66 10.38 9.19
CA GLY A 178 -6.07 11.64 9.62
C GLY A 178 -4.62 11.78 9.17
N ARG A 179 -4.21 12.98 8.77
CA ARG A 179 -2.84 13.27 8.30
C ARG A 179 -1.80 12.96 9.37
N GLU A 180 -2.10 13.29 10.63
CA GLU A 180 -1.22 13.10 11.78
C GLU A 180 -0.69 11.67 11.91
N ALA A 181 -1.53 10.67 11.60
CA ALA A 181 -1.14 9.25 11.66
C ALA A 181 0.04 8.91 10.72
N PHE A 182 0.20 9.68 9.63
CA PHE A 182 1.23 9.42 8.61
C PHE A 182 2.48 10.29 8.77
N LEU A 183 2.50 11.22 9.73
CA LEU A 183 3.65 12.10 9.93
C LEU A 183 4.82 11.34 10.58
N VAL A 184 6.02 11.71 10.16
CA VAL A 184 7.28 11.36 10.79
C VAL A 184 8.01 12.67 11.00
N GLU A 185 8.37 12.97 12.26
CA GLU A 185 9.01 14.25 12.63
C GLU A 185 8.24 15.49 12.12
N GLY A 186 6.89 15.42 12.13
CA GLY A 186 6.01 16.52 11.71
C GLY A 186 5.82 16.67 10.19
N ALA A 187 6.48 15.84 9.38
CA ALA A 187 6.38 15.87 7.92
C ALA A 187 5.79 14.57 7.35
N ILE A 188 5.15 14.66 6.17
CA ILE A 188 4.77 13.46 5.41
C ILE A 188 6.05 12.89 4.80
N PRO A 189 6.43 11.64 5.12
CA PRO A 189 7.67 11.06 4.61
C PRO A 189 7.58 10.90 3.10
N GLN A 190 8.66 11.25 2.42
CA GLN A 190 8.73 11.17 0.97
C GLN A 190 9.08 9.74 0.54
N PRO A 191 8.25 9.07 -0.27
CA PRO A 191 8.50 7.69 -0.66
C PRO A 191 9.71 7.61 -1.59
N ALA A 192 10.66 6.73 -1.23
CA ALA A 192 11.82 6.36 -2.05
C ALA A 192 12.80 7.51 -2.39
N LEU A 193 12.82 8.59 -1.60
CA LEU A 193 13.91 9.58 -1.61
C LEU A 193 15.15 9.09 -0.86
#